data_AF-A0A368H505-F1
#
_entry.id   AF-A0A368H505-F1
#
_cell.length_a   1.000
_cell.length_b   1.000
_cell.length_c   1.000
_cell.angle_alpha   90.00
_cell.angle_beta   90.00
_cell.angle_gamma   90.00
#
_symmetry.space_group_name_H-M   'P 1'
#
loop_
_entity.id
_entity.type
_entity.pdbx_description
1 polymer ?
#
loop_
_entity_poly.entity_id
_entity_poly.type
_entity_poly.pdbx_seq_one_letter_code
_entity_poly.pdbx_strand_id
1 'polypeptide(L)'
;MVDQVTTQLGEVELIRETQRLLELVTSAGMVKNEDHIIFGNKAYERSSKRDAPLPQGKVVKCGLEKNCRAVDSAGEALAMLQIGAKKSPFFSQTSVVNFCENFLGIDGRRGTSLEDALRNRRSVTDVMRQLKGNLFVIHT
;
A
#
# COMPACT_ATOMS: atom_id res chain seq x y z
N MET A 1 33.77 7.38 33.97
CA MET A 1 33.41 8.03 32.69
C MET A 1 33.10 7.02 31.59
N VAL A 2 33.78 5.85 31.55
CA VAL A 2 33.50 4.78 30.58
C VAL A 2 32.18 4.04 30.85
N ASP A 3 31.79 3.89 32.12
CA ASP A 3 30.55 3.17 32.49
C ASP A 3 29.28 3.87 32.00
N GLN A 4 29.15 5.19 32.18
CA GLN A 4 27.95 5.95 31.76
C GLN A 4 27.68 5.89 30.26
N VAL A 5 28.74 5.91 29.42
CA VAL A 5 28.60 5.83 27.96
C VAL A 5 28.12 4.44 27.55
N THR A 6 28.60 3.40 28.22
CA THR A 6 28.23 2.01 27.92
C THR A 6 26.79 1.71 28.36
N THR A 7 26.34 2.28 29.48
CA THR A 7 24.94 2.17 29.95
C THR A 7 23.97 2.88 29.01
N GLN A 8 24.29 4.11 28.58
CA GLN A 8 23.45 4.87 27.65
C GLN A 8 23.33 4.20 26.27
N LEU A 9 24.41 3.60 25.76
CA LEU A 9 24.36 2.85 24.50
C LEU A 9 23.45 1.61 24.59
N GLY A 10 23.47 0.91 25.74
CA GLY A 10 22.60 -0.24 25.99
C GLY A 10 21.12 0.14 26.09
N GLU A 11 20.80 1.27 26.73
CA GLU A 11 19.43 1.78 26.84
C GLU A 11 18.85 2.19 25.48
N VAL A 12 19.64 2.87 24.66
CA VAL A 12 19.23 3.27 23.30
C VAL A 12 18.89 2.04 22.44
N GLU A 13 19.71 1.00 22.51
CA GLU A 13 19.48 -0.24 21.75
C GLU A 13 18.22 -0.99 22.25
N LEU A 14 18.01 -1.04 23.56
CA LEU A 14 16.81 -1.64 24.16
C LEU A 14 15.53 -0.91 23.72
N ILE A 15 15.55 0.42 23.70
CA ILE A 15 14.43 1.24 23.21
C ILE A 15 14.15 0.92 21.74
N ARG A 16 15.20 0.81 20.92
CA ARG A 16 15.10 0.53 19.49
C ARG A 16 14.49 -0.85 19.21
N GLU A 17 14.89 -1.88 19.96
CA GLU A 17 14.33 -3.23 19.85
C GLU A 17 12.90 -3.31 20.38
N THR A 18 12.59 -2.59 21.46
CA THR A 18 11.23 -2.49 22.00
C THR A 18 10.28 -1.83 21.00
N GLN A 19 10.71 -0.74 20.34
CA GLN A 19 9.93 -0.08 19.28
C GLN A 19 9.64 -1.05 18.12
N ARG A 20 10.65 -1.79 17.64
CA ARG A 20 10.49 -2.80 16.59
C ARG A 20 9.50 -3.89 16.99
N LEU A 21 9.59 -4.40 18.22
CA LEU A 21 8.64 -5.39 18.73
C LEU A 21 7.21 -4.84 18.74
N LEU A 22 7.01 -3.60 19.19
CA LEU A 22 5.70 -2.97 19.20
C LEU A 22 5.15 -2.75 17.78
N GLU A 23 5.99 -2.40 16.81
CA GLU A 23 5.59 -2.33 15.40
C GLU A 23 5.11 -3.68 14.86
N LEU A 24 5.77 -4.78 15.23
CA LEU A 24 5.35 -6.13 14.87
C LEU A 24 4.01 -6.50 15.52
N VAL A 25 3.90 -6.32 16.84
CA VAL A 25 2.69 -6.68 17.60
C VAL A 25 1.46 -5.89 17.12
N THR A 26 1.62 -4.58 16.88
CA THR A 26 0.54 -3.73 16.34
C THR A 26 0.24 -4.01 14.87
N SER A 27 1.03 -4.84 14.19
CA SER A 27 0.78 -5.34 12.84
C SER A 27 0.18 -6.74 12.79
N ALA A 28 0.34 -7.53 13.84
CA ALA A 28 0.02 -8.95 13.82
C ALA A 28 -1.42 -9.24 13.39
N GLY A 29 -2.40 -8.49 13.90
CA GLY A 29 -3.81 -8.66 13.52
C GLY A 29 -4.09 -8.31 12.05
N MET A 30 -3.44 -7.28 11.51
CA MET A 30 -3.60 -6.85 10.11
C MET A 30 -3.03 -7.88 9.15
N VAL A 31 -1.91 -8.52 9.51
CA VAL A 31 -1.31 -9.62 8.74
C VAL A 31 -2.17 -10.87 8.82
N LYS A 32 -2.58 -11.26 10.02
CA LYS A 32 -3.36 -12.49 10.26
C LYS A 32 -4.69 -12.51 9.52
N ASN A 33 -5.40 -11.37 9.50
CA ASN A 33 -6.72 -11.30 8.89
C ASN A 33 -6.65 -11.11 7.37
N GLU A 34 -5.47 -10.81 6.80
CA GLU A 34 -5.26 -10.50 5.37
C GLU A 34 -6.14 -9.38 4.78
N ASP A 35 -6.87 -8.64 5.62
CA ASP A 35 -7.77 -7.55 5.22
C ASP A 35 -7.03 -6.33 4.65
N HIS A 36 -5.70 -6.28 4.80
CA HIS A 36 -4.88 -5.15 4.41
C HIS A 36 -3.76 -5.52 3.42
N ILE A 37 -3.38 -4.56 2.60
CA ILE A 37 -2.16 -4.56 1.79
C ILE A 37 -1.12 -3.73 2.57
N ILE A 38 0.01 -4.35 2.92
CA ILE A 38 0.99 -3.79 3.85
C ILE A 38 2.25 -3.36 3.09
N PHE A 39 2.70 -2.12 3.34
CA PHE A 39 3.94 -1.56 2.81
C PHE A 39 4.73 -0.92 3.96
N GLY A 40 5.63 -1.70 4.57
CA GLY A 40 6.34 -1.28 5.76
C GLY A 40 5.37 -0.88 6.87
N ASN A 41 5.42 0.38 7.30
CA ASN A 41 4.59 0.93 8.37
C ASN A 41 3.20 1.42 7.90
N LYS A 42 2.84 1.19 6.64
CA LYS A 42 1.53 1.56 6.05
C LYS A 42 0.69 0.33 5.78
N ALA A 43 -0.61 0.45 6.01
CA ALA A 43 -1.59 -0.58 5.70
C ALA A 43 -2.78 0.05 4.97
N TYR A 44 -3.24 -0.57 3.89
CA TYR A 44 -4.38 -0.12 3.08
C TYR A 44 -5.44 -1.20 2.98
N GLU A 45 -6.72 -0.83 2.98
CA GLU A 45 -7.83 -1.80 2.89
C GLU A 45 -7.74 -2.62 1.59
N ARG A 46 -7.72 -3.96 1.67
CA ARG A 46 -7.61 -4.85 0.51
C ARG A 46 -8.89 -4.80 -0.34
N SER A 47 -10.05 -4.92 0.29
CA SER A 47 -11.37 -4.81 -0.34
C SER A 47 -12.17 -3.71 0.36
N SER A 48 -12.55 -2.67 -0.39
CA SER A 48 -13.39 -1.59 0.14
C SER A 48 -14.48 -1.24 -0.83
N LYS A 49 -15.72 -1.19 -0.34
CA LYS A 49 -16.87 -0.66 -1.11
C LYS A 49 -16.78 0.86 -1.31
N ARG A 50 -15.81 1.52 -0.67
CA ARG A 50 -15.60 2.97 -0.69
C ARG A 50 -14.39 3.38 -1.53
N ASP A 51 -13.77 2.45 -2.25
CA ASP A 51 -12.69 2.76 -3.17
C ASP A 51 -13.20 3.74 -4.26
N ALA A 52 -12.58 4.91 -4.35
CA ALA A 52 -12.95 5.91 -5.34
C ALA A 52 -12.21 5.65 -6.65
N PRO A 53 -12.90 5.60 -7.81
CA PRO A 53 -12.24 5.36 -9.09
C PRO A 53 -11.28 6.50 -9.45
N LEU A 54 -10.15 6.12 -10.05
CA LEU A 54 -9.19 7.02 -10.68
C LEU A 54 -9.06 6.65 -12.17
N PRO A 55 -8.59 7.59 -13.02
CA PRO A 55 -8.25 7.28 -14.40
C PRO A 55 -7.28 6.10 -14.53
N GLN A 56 -7.24 5.49 -15.72
CA GLN A 56 -6.26 4.45 -16.07
C GLN A 56 -6.39 3.16 -15.23
N GLY A 57 -7.62 2.78 -14.87
CA GLY A 57 -7.89 1.52 -14.14
C GLY A 57 -7.31 1.51 -12.73
N LYS A 58 -7.24 2.68 -12.08
CA LYS A 58 -6.76 2.84 -10.71
C LYS A 58 -7.92 3.15 -9.77
N VAL A 59 -7.68 2.97 -8.49
CA VAL A 59 -8.59 3.34 -7.40
C VAL A 59 -7.80 4.00 -6.27
N VAL A 60 -8.43 4.90 -5.53
CA VAL A 60 -7.88 5.40 -4.26
C VAL A 60 -8.27 4.43 -3.16
N LYS A 61 -7.28 3.83 -2.50
CA LYS A 61 -7.48 3.04 -1.28
C LYS A 61 -7.22 3.88 -0.04
N CYS A 62 -8.12 3.76 0.94
CA CYS A 62 -7.93 4.29 2.28
C CYS A 62 -7.01 3.36 3.09
N GLY A 63 -6.30 3.94 4.04
CA GLY A 63 -5.39 3.21 4.90
C GLY A 63 -4.88 4.05 6.05
N LEU A 64 -3.83 3.57 6.68
CA LEU A 64 -3.16 4.21 7.79
C LEU A 64 -1.64 4.04 7.69
N GLU A 65 -0.93 4.92 8.36
CA GLU A 65 0.47 4.79 8.70
C GLU A 65 0.59 4.74 10.22
N LYS A 66 1.36 3.79 10.73
CA LYS A 66 1.60 3.63 12.16
C LYS A 66 3.07 3.73 12.48
N ASN A 67 3.42 4.34 13.61
CA ASN A 67 4.79 4.43 14.08
C ASN A 67 4.80 4.25 15.58
N CYS A 68 5.69 3.39 16.09
CA CYS A 68 5.92 3.27 17.53
C CYS A 68 7.07 4.20 17.92
N ARG A 69 6.86 5.05 18.92
CA ARG A 69 7.87 5.99 19.41
C ARG A 69 7.99 5.85 20.92
N ALA A 70 9.21 5.96 21.43
CA ALA A 70 9.43 6.24 22.84
C ALA A 70 9.30 7.75 23.04
N VAL A 71 8.56 8.15 24.05
CA VAL A 71 8.37 9.56 24.42
C VAL A 71 8.57 9.69 25.92
N ASP A 72 9.27 10.74 26.33
CA ASP A 72 9.36 11.09 27.74
C ASP A 72 8.17 11.97 28.11
N SER A 73 7.44 11.56 29.14
CA SER A 73 6.33 12.32 29.69
C SER A 73 6.44 12.33 31.21
N ALA A 74 6.55 13.52 31.79
CA ALA A 74 6.67 13.70 33.24
C ALA A 74 7.80 12.89 33.92
N GLY A 75 8.90 12.61 33.18
CA GLY A 75 10.03 11.82 33.69
C GLY A 75 9.88 10.31 33.51
N GLU A 76 8.80 9.84 32.89
CA GLU A 76 8.59 8.43 32.53
C GLU A 76 8.74 8.23 31.02
N ALA A 77 9.45 7.17 30.64
CA ALA A 77 9.55 6.73 29.25
C ALA A 77 8.29 5.92 28.89
N LEU A 78 7.48 6.45 27.99
CA LEU A 78 6.25 5.82 27.50
C LEU A 78 6.40 5.39 26.05
N ALA A 79 5.74 4.28 25.69
CA ALA A 79 5.56 3.90 24.30
C ALA A 79 4.29 4.56 23.74
N MET A 80 4.44 5.30 22.64
CA MET A 80 3.36 5.94 21.91
C MET A 80 3.18 5.29 20.55
N LEU A 81 1.97 4.83 20.25
CA LEU A 81 1.56 4.42 18.91
C LEU A 81 0.94 5.62 18.18
N GLN A 82 1.69 6.19 17.25
CA GLN A 82 1.20 7.26 16.40
C GLN A 82 0.50 6.67 15.17
N ILE A 83 -0.77 7.00 14.95
CA ILE A 83 -1.56 6.56 13.80
C ILE A 83 -1.98 7.77 12.97
N GLY A 84 -1.69 7.75 11.67
CA GLY A 84 -2.12 8.76 10.71
C GLY A 84 -2.94 8.15 9.58
N ALA A 85 -4.06 8.80 9.22
CA ALA A 85 -4.85 8.38 8.07
C ALA A 85 -4.07 8.59 6.75
N LYS A 86 -4.20 7.64 5.81
CA LYS A 86 -3.55 7.69 4.49
C LYS A 86 -4.53 7.36 3.38
N LYS A 87 -4.20 7.84 2.18
CA LYS A 87 -4.83 7.46 0.92
C LYS A 87 -3.73 7.29 -0.13
N SER A 88 -3.83 6.27 -0.98
CA SER A 88 -2.87 6.04 -2.05
C SER A 88 -3.55 5.42 -3.26
N PRO A 89 -3.10 5.73 -4.50
CA PRO A 89 -3.59 5.06 -5.70
C PRO A 89 -3.09 3.61 -5.76
N PHE A 90 -3.97 2.71 -6.20
CA PHE A 90 -3.70 1.30 -6.49
C PHE A 90 -4.30 0.94 -7.84
N PHE A 91 -3.75 -0.06 -8.53
CA PHE A 91 -4.47 -0.67 -9.64
C PHE A 91 -5.71 -1.40 -9.11
N SER A 92 -6.85 -1.22 -9.78
CA SER A 92 -8.07 -1.95 -9.44
C SER A 92 -7.87 -3.45 -9.68
N GLN A 93 -8.39 -4.29 -8.81
CA GLN A 93 -8.51 -5.72 -9.07
C GLN A 93 -9.59 -5.95 -10.14
N THR A 94 -9.19 -5.94 -11.41
CA THR A 94 -10.07 -6.07 -12.56
C THR A 94 -9.44 -7.01 -13.60
N SER A 95 -10.24 -7.51 -14.53
CA SER A 95 -9.73 -8.31 -15.64
C SER A 95 -8.80 -7.47 -16.52
N VAL A 96 -7.83 -8.10 -17.17
CA VAL A 96 -6.93 -7.40 -18.10
C VAL A 96 -7.72 -6.72 -19.22
N VAL A 97 -8.81 -7.34 -19.69
CA VAL A 97 -9.72 -6.77 -20.69
C VAL A 97 -10.32 -5.46 -20.20
N ASN A 98 -10.96 -5.48 -19.02
CA ASN A 98 -11.56 -4.29 -18.42
C ASN A 98 -10.52 -3.21 -18.13
N PHE A 99 -9.30 -3.59 -17.72
CA PHE A 99 -8.21 -2.64 -17.55
C PHE A 99 -7.87 -1.94 -18.86
N CYS A 100 -7.67 -2.71 -19.95
CA CYS A 100 -7.33 -2.16 -21.26
C CYS A 100 -8.42 -1.23 -21.79
N GLU A 101 -9.70 -1.62 -21.67
CA GLU A 101 -10.83 -0.79 -22.07
C GLU A 101 -10.86 0.53 -21.29
N ASN A 102 -10.75 0.48 -19.96
CA ASN A 102 -10.72 1.67 -19.13
C ASN A 102 -9.49 2.55 -19.39
N PHE A 103 -8.32 1.95 -19.64
CA PHE A 103 -7.09 2.66 -19.93
C PHE A 103 -7.15 3.40 -21.28
N LEU A 104 -7.71 2.74 -22.29
CA LEU A 104 -7.88 3.29 -23.64
C LEU A 104 -9.12 4.19 -23.77
N GLY A 105 -9.93 4.32 -22.71
CA GLY A 105 -11.16 5.11 -22.72
C GLY A 105 -12.23 4.53 -23.64
N ILE A 106 -12.24 3.21 -23.81
CA ILE A 106 -13.22 2.49 -24.62
C ILE A 106 -14.50 2.37 -23.79
N ASP A 107 -15.56 2.97 -24.31
CA ASP A 107 -16.92 2.80 -23.82
C ASP A 107 -17.70 2.20 -25.00
N GLY A 108 -18.37 1.06 -24.78
CA GLY A 108 -19.11 0.32 -25.82
C GLY A 108 -20.13 1.16 -26.60
N ARG A 109 -20.47 2.34 -26.08
CA ARG A 109 -21.30 3.35 -26.75
C ARG A 109 -20.62 4.05 -27.95
N ARG A 110 -19.29 4.02 -28.04
CA ARG A 110 -18.51 4.69 -29.10
C ARG A 110 -18.20 3.79 -30.30
N GLY A 111 -18.67 2.54 -30.29
CA GLY A 111 -18.54 1.59 -31.41
C GLY A 111 -17.11 1.13 -31.71
N THR A 112 -16.11 1.54 -30.94
CA THR A 112 -14.73 1.05 -31.07
C THR A 112 -14.55 -0.16 -30.15
N SER A 113 -14.23 -1.33 -30.70
CA SER A 113 -13.93 -2.50 -29.88
C SER A 113 -12.50 -2.45 -29.31
N LEU A 114 -12.23 -3.24 -28.28
CA LEU A 114 -10.87 -3.43 -27.78
C LEU A 114 -9.95 -3.98 -28.87
N GLU A 115 -10.44 -4.90 -29.71
CA GLU A 115 -9.68 -5.45 -30.82
C GLU A 115 -9.25 -4.35 -31.81
N ASP A 116 -10.17 -3.46 -32.20
CA ASP A 116 -9.89 -2.34 -33.10
C ASP A 116 -8.85 -1.39 -32.50
N ALA A 117 -8.99 -1.07 -31.21
CA ALA A 117 -8.06 -0.20 -30.51
C ALA A 117 -6.65 -0.81 -30.42
N LEU A 118 -6.54 -2.13 -30.27
CA LEU A 118 -5.27 -2.86 -30.21
C LEU A 118 -4.62 -3.10 -31.58
N ARG A 119 -5.32 -2.85 -32.70
CA ARG A 119 -4.68 -2.78 -34.03
C ARG A 119 -3.74 -1.57 -34.14
N ASN A 120 -3.94 -0.53 -33.32
CA ASN A 120 -3.04 0.61 -33.23
C ASN A 120 -1.81 0.29 -32.37
N ARG A 121 -0.63 0.24 -33.01
CA ARG A 121 0.65 -0.05 -32.36
C ARG A 121 0.97 0.89 -31.19
N ARG A 122 0.51 2.14 -31.23
CA ARG A 122 0.69 3.10 -30.13
C ARG A 122 -0.10 2.68 -28.90
N SER A 123 -1.38 2.33 -29.06
CA SER A 123 -2.24 1.82 -28.00
C SER A 123 -1.64 0.59 -27.32
N VAL A 124 -1.14 -0.36 -28.13
CA VAL A 124 -0.45 -1.56 -27.62
C VAL A 124 0.77 -1.19 -26.77
N THR A 125 1.60 -0.27 -27.25
CA THR A 125 2.82 0.13 -26.55
C THR A 125 2.49 0.81 -25.22
N ASP A 126 1.46 1.66 -25.19
CA ASP A 126 1.05 2.37 -23.98
C ASP A 126 0.41 1.43 -22.94
N VAL A 127 -0.44 0.49 -23.37
CA VAL A 127 -0.99 -0.57 -22.51
C VAL A 127 0.13 -1.42 -21.94
N MET A 128 1.05 -1.91 -22.79
CA MET A 128 2.16 -2.75 -22.35
C MET A 128 3.08 -2.03 -21.36
N ARG A 129 3.26 -0.72 -21.50
CA ARG A 129 4.03 0.09 -20.53
C ARG A 129 3.37 0.10 -19.16
N GLN A 130 2.04 0.14 -19.09
CA GLN A 130 1.31 0.08 -17.83
C GLN A 130 1.27 -1.33 -17.25
N LEU A 131 1.13 -2.36 -18.07
CA LEU A 131 1.07 -3.75 -17.60
C LEU A 131 2.44 -4.25 -17.13
N LYS A 132 3.54 -3.74 -17.69
CA LYS A 132 4.90 -4.17 -17.35
C LYS A 132 5.18 -3.93 -15.87
N GLY A 133 5.53 -4.99 -15.15
CA GLY A 133 5.83 -4.95 -13.72
C GLY A 133 4.63 -5.17 -12.80
N ASN A 134 3.42 -5.34 -13.36
CA ASN A 134 2.24 -5.76 -12.61
C ASN A 134 2.10 -7.29 -12.61
N LEU A 135 1.56 -7.83 -11.52
CA LEU A 135 1.23 -9.25 -11.40
C LEU A 135 -0.17 -9.50 -11.97
N PHE A 136 -0.28 -10.50 -12.86
CA PHE A 136 -1.56 -10.97 -13.40
C PHE A 136 -1.77 -12.42 -13.00
N VAL A 137 -3.00 -12.76 -12.63
CA VAL A 137 -3.40 -14.14 -12.35
C VAL A 137 -4.23 -14.63 -13.54
N ILE A 138 -3.79 -15.71 -14.17
CA ILE A 138 -4.52 -16.37 -15.25
C ILE A 138 -5.39 -17.46 -14.62
N HIS A 139 -6.70 -17.30 -14.71
CA HIS A 139 -7.65 -18.36 -14.37
C HIS A 139 -7.89 -19.19 -15.63
N THR A 140 -7.36 -20.42 -15.66
CA THR A 140 -7.60 -21.43 -16.69
C THR A 140 -8.74 -22.35 -16.30
#